data_AF-A0A1M6DRV2-F1
#
_entry.id   AF-A0A1M6DRV2-F1
#
_cell.length_a   1.000
_cell.length_b   1.000
_cell.length_c   1.000
_cell.angle_alpha   90.00
_cell.angle_beta   90.00
_cell.angle_gamma   90.00
#
_symmetry.space_group_name_H-M   'P 1'
#
loop_
_entity.id
_entity.type
_entity.pdbx_description
1 polymer ?
#
loop_
_entity_poly.entity_id
_entity_poly.type
_entity_poly.pdbx_seq_one_letter_code
_entity_poly.pdbx_strand_id
1 'polypeptide(L)'
;MNTVYPSFYKDFSCIASDCSHSCCKGWEIDIDNATAEKYLKIGGSLGDELRANISSATGVYSFGLAKNGACPFLQEDGLCKLILSAGEEILCEICTNHPRFYTVLNDYELAGVGLSCEVSCGLLLQAGSLEFSIEGQSSNLSFSELLKLLGINMKKEQQTFHPGLSKNDALEVLEIMGNTEPIDDKWREDIAAYLQYARENPKFLENYELIMPHQIFQRIYQYIMYRQLEKLSDYSLDDLLIYTDISTEYIFIAAAITGDLPEAIRRWSEQIEYCPENVAMLLKM
;
A
#
# COMPACT_ATOMS: atom_id res chain seq x y z
N MET A 1 -12.38 4.71 21.51
CA MET A 1 -12.31 4.12 20.17
C MET A 1 -11.34 2.96 20.27
N ASN A 2 -11.72 1.76 19.82
CA ASN A 2 -10.82 0.61 19.85
C ASN A 2 -10.11 0.54 18.49
N THR A 3 -8.80 0.32 18.48
CA THR A 3 -8.05 0.11 17.24
C THR A 3 -8.03 -1.36 16.87
N VAL A 4 -8.36 -1.66 15.62
CA VAL A 4 -8.28 -2.99 15.01
C VAL A 4 -7.12 -2.99 14.03
N TYR A 5 -6.32 -4.04 14.02
CA TYR A 5 -5.21 -4.18 13.06
C TYR A 5 -4.95 -5.64 12.70
N PRO A 6 -4.43 -5.92 11.49
CA PRO A 6 -3.93 -7.25 11.14
C PRO A 6 -2.88 -7.68 12.18
N SER A 7 -2.95 -8.91 12.67
CA SER A 7 -2.10 -9.42 13.75
C SER A 7 -0.60 -9.30 13.47
N PHE A 8 -0.19 -9.33 12.20
CA PHE A 8 1.20 -9.13 11.76
C PHE A 8 1.67 -7.65 11.79
N TYR A 9 0.75 -6.69 11.92
CA TYR A 9 1.05 -5.25 11.94
C TYR A 9 2.11 -4.88 12.98
N LYS A 10 2.03 -5.49 14.17
CA LYS A 10 2.95 -5.25 15.29
C LYS A 10 4.39 -5.74 15.01
N ASP A 11 4.56 -6.62 14.03
CA ASP A 11 5.85 -7.19 13.67
C ASP A 11 6.59 -6.32 12.64
N PHE A 12 5.94 -5.25 12.15
CA PHE A 12 6.57 -4.29 11.25
C PHE A 12 7.71 -3.52 11.94
N SER A 13 8.90 -3.63 11.35
CA SER A 13 10.05 -2.79 11.66
C SER A 13 10.74 -2.38 10.36
N CYS A 14 11.06 -1.10 10.23
CA CYS A 14 11.87 -0.62 9.10
C CYS A 14 13.26 -1.28 9.15
N ILE A 15 13.74 -1.74 8.00
CA ILE A 15 15.07 -2.33 7.83
C ILE A 15 16.12 -1.32 7.35
N ALA A 16 15.76 -0.03 7.33
CA ALA A 16 16.63 1.11 7.03
C ALA A 16 17.42 0.92 5.72
N SER A 17 18.76 0.93 5.79
CA SER A 17 19.67 0.83 4.65
C SER A 17 19.55 -0.47 3.86
N ASP A 18 18.97 -1.51 4.44
CA ASP A 18 18.80 -2.80 3.77
C ASP A 18 17.59 -2.81 2.81
N CYS A 19 16.77 -1.75 2.82
CA CYS A 19 15.58 -1.61 1.99
C CYS A 19 15.92 -1.32 0.52
N SER A 20 15.40 -2.14 -0.40
CA SER A 20 15.71 -1.98 -1.84
C SER A 20 14.93 -0.85 -2.52
N HIS A 21 13.78 -0.45 -1.96
CA HIS A 21 12.87 0.51 -2.60
C HIS A 21 12.91 1.93 -2.00
N SER A 22 13.31 2.08 -0.73
CA SER A 22 13.41 3.35 0.01
C SER A 22 12.22 4.31 -0.17
N CYS A 23 11.35 4.41 0.83
CA CYS A 23 10.24 5.36 0.86
C CYS A 23 10.67 6.85 0.81
N CYS A 24 11.96 7.17 0.97
CA CYS A 24 12.49 8.53 0.89
C CYS A 24 12.79 9.01 -0.55
N LYS A 25 12.10 8.46 -1.57
CA LYS A 25 12.27 8.82 -2.98
C LYS A 25 10.95 8.74 -3.74
N GLY A 26 10.78 9.59 -4.75
CA GLY A 26 9.75 9.42 -5.78
C GLY A 26 8.38 10.04 -5.47
N TRP A 27 8.20 10.68 -4.32
CA TRP A 27 6.96 11.37 -3.96
C TRP A 27 7.24 12.54 -3.00
N GLU A 28 6.33 13.51 -2.93
CA GLU A 28 6.48 14.71 -2.08
C GLU A 28 6.26 14.36 -0.60
N ILE A 29 7.23 14.72 0.24
CA ILE A 29 7.16 14.46 1.68
C ILE A 29 6.67 15.72 2.38
N ASP A 30 5.38 15.72 2.73
CA ASP A 30 4.77 16.77 3.53
C ASP A 30 5.31 16.76 4.97
N ILE A 31 5.41 17.95 5.53
CA ILE A 31 5.87 18.20 6.89
C ILE A 31 4.69 18.79 7.65
N ASP A 32 4.26 18.09 8.71
CA ASP A 32 3.20 18.58 9.59
C ASP A 32 3.61 19.92 10.23
N ASN A 33 2.63 20.78 10.51
CA ASN A 33 2.88 22.14 10.98
C ASN A 33 3.71 22.18 12.27
N ALA A 34 3.50 21.24 13.20
CA ALA A 34 4.22 21.19 14.46
C ALA A 34 5.71 20.88 14.23
N THR A 35 6.02 19.92 13.36
CA THR A 35 7.39 19.59 12.97
C THR A 35 8.03 20.70 12.15
N ALA A 36 7.30 21.33 11.24
CA ALA A 36 7.81 22.48 10.48
C ALA A 36 8.22 23.62 11.42
N GLU A 37 7.37 23.98 12.39
CA GLU A 37 7.71 24.98 13.40
C GLU A 37 8.94 24.62 14.22
N LYS A 38 9.09 23.34 14.58
CA LYS A 38 10.28 22.82 15.26
C LYS A 38 11.51 23.01 14.38
N TYR A 39 11.48 22.56 13.13
CA TYR A 39 12.59 22.66 12.18
C TYR A 39 13.05 24.10 11.96
N LEU A 40 12.11 25.04 11.81
CA LEU A 40 12.43 26.45 11.61
C LEU A 40 13.18 27.07 12.81
N LYS A 41 12.97 26.56 14.03
CA LYS A 41 13.57 27.05 15.28
C LYS A 41 14.89 26.35 15.64
N ILE A 42 15.24 25.22 15.01
CA ILE A 42 16.49 24.51 15.28
C ILE A 42 17.68 25.41 14.88
N GLY A 43 18.63 25.60 15.80
CA GLY A 43 19.86 26.33 15.54
C GLY A 43 20.99 25.44 15.01
N GLY A 44 22.09 26.05 14.58
CA GLY A 44 23.27 25.34 14.09
C GLY A 44 23.09 24.72 12.70
N SER A 45 24.09 23.94 12.28
CA SER A 45 24.20 23.43 10.92
C SER A 45 23.00 22.59 10.47
N LEU A 46 22.46 21.74 11.36
CA LEU A 46 21.27 20.94 11.06
C LEU A 46 20.05 21.82 10.78
N GLY A 47 19.86 22.87 11.57
CA GLY A 47 18.76 23.82 11.38
C GLY A 47 18.90 24.63 10.09
N ASP A 48 20.12 25.04 9.74
CA ASP A 48 20.38 25.74 8.47
C ASP A 48 20.07 24.84 7.28
N GLU A 49 20.45 23.57 7.33
CA GLU A 49 20.15 22.58 6.30
C GLU A 49 18.66 22.27 6.18
N LEU A 50 17.95 22.12 7.30
CA LEU A 50 16.49 21.99 7.32
C LEU A 50 15.83 23.18 6.62
N ARG A 51 16.14 24.41 7.03
CA ARG A 51 15.57 25.62 6.41
C ARG A 51 15.88 25.76 4.93
N ALA A 52 17.05 25.32 4.48
CA ALA A 52 17.44 25.35 3.07
C ALA A 52 16.65 24.36 2.20
N ASN A 53 16.10 23.30 2.81
CA ASN A 53 15.43 22.21 2.12
C ASN A 53 13.92 22.13 2.41
N ILE A 54 13.35 23.06 3.18
CA ILE A 54 11.91 23.14 3.41
C ILE A 54 11.31 24.15 2.43
N SER A 55 10.32 23.69 1.69
CA SER A 55 9.45 24.53 0.86
C SER A 55 8.17 24.83 1.62
N SER A 56 7.58 26.01 1.35
CA SER A 56 6.27 26.39 1.86
C SER A 56 5.43 26.95 0.72
N ALA A 57 4.51 26.15 0.19
CA ALA A 57 3.56 26.58 -0.83
C ALA A 57 2.15 26.57 -0.23
N THR A 58 1.41 27.68 -0.36
CA THR A 58 0.01 27.80 0.08
C THR A 58 -0.25 27.39 1.55
N GLY A 59 0.76 27.51 2.43
CA GLY A 59 0.66 27.12 3.85
C GLY A 59 0.91 25.64 4.14
N VAL A 60 1.32 24.86 3.15
CA VAL A 60 1.78 23.47 3.31
C VAL A 60 3.31 23.47 3.26
N TYR A 61 3.92 22.82 4.25
CA TYR A 61 5.37 22.61 4.31
C TYR A 61 5.71 21.25 3.71
N SER A 62 6.77 21.19 2.91
CA SER A 62 7.29 19.93 2.37
C SER A 62 8.81 19.97 2.22
N PHE A 63 9.46 18.81 2.10
CA PHE A 63 10.86 18.76 1.73
C PHE A 63 11.03 19.00 0.22
N GLY A 64 11.88 19.96 -0.15
CA GLY A 64 12.32 20.15 -1.52
C GLY A 64 13.18 18.96 -1.97
N LEU A 65 12.59 18.05 -2.74
CA LEU A 65 13.31 16.89 -3.25
C LEU A 65 14.49 17.29 -4.14
N ALA A 66 15.55 16.50 -4.09
CA ALA A 66 16.68 16.63 -5.01
C ALA A 66 16.23 16.36 -6.46
N LYS A 67 17.07 16.72 -7.44
CA LYS A 67 16.77 16.54 -8.88
C LYS A 67 16.43 15.10 -9.28
N ASN A 68 16.94 14.13 -8.53
CA ASN A 68 16.67 12.70 -8.72
C ASN A 68 15.43 12.20 -7.94
N GLY A 69 14.62 13.11 -7.39
CA GLY A 69 13.42 12.79 -6.61
C GLY A 69 13.69 12.26 -5.20
N ALA A 70 14.93 12.29 -4.71
CA ALA A 70 15.26 11.83 -3.37
C ALA A 70 15.02 12.91 -2.31
N CYS A 71 14.62 12.49 -1.12
CA CYS A 71 14.64 13.33 0.07
C CYS A 71 16.06 13.89 0.28
N PRO A 72 16.23 15.19 0.56
CA PRO A 72 17.54 15.81 0.73
C PRO A 72 18.32 15.27 1.94
N PHE A 73 17.63 14.58 2.86
CA PHE A 73 18.22 13.95 4.04
C PHE A 73 18.48 12.45 3.89
N LEU A 74 18.19 11.87 2.72
CA LEU A 74 18.56 10.49 2.41
C LEU A 74 20.03 10.44 1.99
N GLN A 75 20.83 9.68 2.73
CA GLN A 75 22.25 9.49 2.42
C GLN A 75 22.46 8.41 1.36
N GLU A 76 23.66 8.38 0.78
CA GLU A 76 24.05 7.38 -0.23
C GLU A 76 24.02 5.93 0.31
N ASP A 77 24.21 5.76 1.62
CA ASP A 77 24.13 4.48 2.32
C ASP A 77 22.68 4.05 2.65
N GLY A 78 21.67 4.82 2.23
CA GLY A 78 20.25 4.52 2.47
C GLY A 78 19.74 4.94 3.85
N LEU A 79 20.57 5.54 4.71
CA LEU A 79 20.17 5.98 6.04
C LEU A 79 19.64 7.42 6.03
N CYS A 80 18.70 7.71 6.93
CA CYS A 80 18.16 9.05 7.13
C CYS A 80 19.11 9.89 8.01
N LYS A 81 19.66 10.96 7.45
CA LYS A 81 20.55 11.88 8.16
C LYS A 81 19.89 12.53 9.38
N LEU A 82 18.58 12.81 9.33
CA LEU A 82 17.87 13.41 10.46
C LEU A 82 17.87 12.49 11.69
N ILE A 83 17.55 11.21 11.49
CA ILE A 83 17.58 10.19 12.55
C ILE A 83 19.00 10.08 13.12
N LEU A 84 20.02 9.97 12.27
CA LEU A 84 21.42 9.88 12.73
C LEU A 84 21.88 11.11 13.52
N SER A 85 21.35 12.28 13.19
CA SER A 85 21.76 13.55 13.80
C SER A 85 21.03 13.87 15.11
N ALA A 86 19.76 13.44 15.24
CA ALA A 86 18.87 13.93 16.30
C ALA A 86 17.90 12.88 16.88
N GLY A 87 17.98 11.62 16.44
CA GLY A 87 17.06 10.55 16.83
C GLY A 87 15.75 10.57 16.06
N GLU A 88 14.94 9.51 16.20
CA GLU A 88 13.69 9.32 15.44
C GLU A 88 12.60 10.37 15.76
N GLU A 89 12.62 10.92 16.99
CA GLU A 89 11.70 11.98 17.43
C GLU A 89 11.82 13.29 16.63
N ILE A 90 12.82 13.41 15.74
CA ILE A 90 12.93 14.55 14.83
C ILE A 90 11.91 14.47 13.68
N LEU A 91 11.50 13.27 13.28
CA LEU A 91 10.76 13.03 12.05
C LEU A 91 9.37 13.70 12.07
N CYS A 92 8.91 14.14 10.90
CA CYS A 92 7.52 14.55 10.70
C CYS A 92 6.59 13.33 10.70
N GLU A 93 5.29 13.58 10.91
CA GLU A 93 4.29 12.52 11.07
C GLU A 93 4.32 11.48 9.93
N ILE A 94 4.48 11.92 8.68
CA ILE A 94 4.47 10.99 7.55
C ILE A 94 5.71 10.09 7.54
N CYS A 95 6.88 10.61 7.89
CA CYS A 95 8.12 9.83 8.00
C CYS A 95 8.07 8.86 9.18
N THR A 96 7.44 9.25 10.29
CA THR A 96 7.29 8.42 11.48
C THR A 96 6.31 7.26 11.24
N ASN A 97 5.20 7.55 10.55
CA ASN A 97 4.12 6.59 10.41
C ASN A 97 4.29 5.68 9.20
N HIS A 98 4.85 6.15 8.07
CA HIS A 98 4.92 5.35 6.85
C HIS A 98 5.57 3.97 7.08
N PRO A 99 4.98 2.86 6.58
CA PRO A 99 3.81 2.75 5.71
C PRO A 99 2.48 2.57 6.47
N ARG A 100 2.42 2.85 7.76
CA ARG A 100 1.21 2.66 8.57
C ARG A 100 0.10 3.60 8.11
N PHE A 101 -1.12 3.07 8.08
CA PHE A 101 -2.34 3.85 7.87
C PHE A 101 -3.27 3.68 9.06
N TYR A 102 -4.14 4.67 9.24
CA TYR A 102 -5.22 4.68 10.22
C TYR A 102 -6.45 5.27 9.54
N THR A 103 -7.56 4.54 9.54
CA THR A 103 -8.86 5.01 9.05
C THR A 103 -9.91 4.79 10.12
N VAL A 104 -11.04 5.48 10.02
CA VAL A 104 -12.13 5.37 11.00
C VAL A 104 -13.36 4.80 10.31
N LEU A 105 -13.93 3.76 10.92
CA LEU A 105 -15.21 3.18 10.51
C LEU A 105 -16.08 2.98 11.74
N ASN A 106 -17.18 3.73 11.82
CA ASN A 106 -18.05 3.78 12.99
C ASN A 106 -17.25 4.12 14.26
N ASP A 107 -17.31 3.26 15.29
CA ASP A 107 -16.63 3.45 16.58
C ASP A 107 -15.24 2.78 16.65
N TYR A 108 -14.70 2.34 15.51
CA TYR A 108 -13.41 1.66 15.40
C TYR A 108 -12.42 2.46 14.57
N GLU A 109 -11.16 2.43 14.98
CA GLU A 109 -10.03 2.80 14.14
C GLU A 109 -9.49 1.54 13.48
N LEU A 110 -9.34 1.55 12.17
CA LEU A 110 -8.71 0.48 11.40
C LEU A 110 -7.28 0.89 11.09
N ALA A 111 -6.32 0.15 11.64
CA ALA A 111 -4.90 0.37 11.43
C ALA A 111 -4.29 -0.75 10.58
N GLY A 112 -3.21 -0.44 9.85
CA GLY A 112 -2.51 -1.42 9.03
C GLY A 112 -1.23 -0.84 8.45
N VAL A 113 -0.65 -1.54 7.48
CA VAL A 113 0.56 -1.10 6.76
C VAL A 113 0.36 -1.19 5.25
N GLY A 114 0.71 -0.16 4.50
CA GLY A 114 0.61 -0.20 3.04
C GLY A 114 1.62 -1.17 2.43
N LEU A 115 1.23 -1.79 1.31
CA LEU A 115 1.94 -2.92 0.72
C LEU A 115 3.08 -2.50 -0.25
N SER A 116 3.27 -1.19 -0.48
CA SER A 116 4.40 -0.64 -1.23
C SER A 116 5.75 -0.83 -0.53
N CYS A 117 5.73 -1.13 0.77
CA CYS A 117 6.92 -1.50 1.54
C CYS A 117 7.17 -3.01 1.45
N GLU A 118 8.40 -3.40 1.06
CA GLU A 118 8.80 -4.81 0.95
C GLU A 118 8.68 -5.59 2.27
N VAL A 119 8.88 -4.92 3.42
CA VAL A 119 8.69 -5.53 4.74
C VAL A 119 7.22 -5.83 5.00
N SER A 120 6.32 -4.86 4.75
CA SER A 120 4.87 -5.02 4.90
C SER A 120 4.34 -6.14 4.00
N CYS A 121 4.76 -6.15 2.72
CA CYS A 121 4.44 -7.20 1.77
C CYS A 121 4.93 -8.57 2.28
N GLY A 122 6.18 -8.65 2.73
CA GLY A 122 6.76 -9.87 3.30
C GLY A 122 5.97 -10.41 4.50
N LEU A 123 5.55 -9.54 5.42
CA LEU A 123 4.76 -9.94 6.59
C LEU A 123 3.39 -10.51 6.20
N LEU A 124 2.68 -9.88 5.26
CA LEU A 124 1.41 -10.40 4.73
C LEU A 124 1.58 -11.78 4.07
N LEU A 125 2.65 -11.93 3.28
CA LEU A 125 2.96 -13.17 2.58
C LEU A 125 3.34 -14.31 3.53
N GLN A 126 4.08 -14.01 4.61
CA GLN A 126 4.55 -15.00 5.58
C GLN A 126 3.51 -15.39 6.63
N ALA A 127 2.48 -14.56 6.86
CA ALA A 127 1.41 -14.87 7.80
C ALA A 127 0.71 -16.20 7.44
N GLY A 128 0.34 -17.01 8.45
CA GLY A 128 -0.38 -18.26 8.20
C GLY A 128 -1.82 -18.04 7.71
N SER A 129 -2.50 -17.07 8.32
CA SER A 129 -3.88 -16.64 8.07
C SER A 129 -3.96 -15.12 8.24
N LEU A 130 -4.94 -14.48 7.60
CA LEU A 130 -5.24 -13.08 7.90
C LEU A 130 -6.17 -13.02 9.12
N GLU A 131 -5.57 -12.65 10.24
CA GLU A 131 -6.25 -12.49 11.52
C GLU A 131 -6.07 -11.06 12.03
N PHE A 132 -7.03 -10.57 12.81
CA PHE A 132 -7.09 -9.20 13.30
C PHE A 132 -7.10 -9.17 14.82
N SER A 133 -6.26 -8.33 15.40
CA SER A 133 -6.27 -8.05 16.84
C SER A 133 -7.05 -6.77 17.11
N ILE A 134 -7.69 -6.70 18.27
CA ILE A 134 -8.27 -5.48 18.81
C ILE A 134 -7.37 -5.02 19.96
N GLU A 135 -7.00 -3.76 19.97
CA GLU A 135 -6.16 -3.19 21.04
C GLU A 135 -6.76 -3.51 22.42
N GLY A 136 -5.91 -3.99 23.33
CA GLY A 136 -6.29 -4.39 24.68
C GLY A 136 -7.01 -5.74 24.80
N GLN A 137 -7.23 -6.48 23.70
CA GLN A 137 -7.82 -7.82 23.72
C GLN A 137 -6.80 -8.92 23.38
N SER A 138 -6.98 -10.10 23.97
CA SER A 138 -6.04 -11.22 23.82
C SER A 138 -6.37 -12.18 22.67
N SER A 139 -7.60 -12.14 22.14
CA SER A 139 -8.05 -13.02 21.06
C SER A 139 -8.01 -12.31 19.72
N ASN A 140 -7.56 -13.02 18.69
CA ASN A 140 -7.68 -12.56 17.31
C ASN A 140 -9.05 -12.90 16.73
N LEU A 141 -9.45 -12.15 15.71
CA LEU A 141 -10.63 -12.37 14.88
C LEU A 141 -10.19 -12.82 13.49
N SER A 142 -10.91 -13.80 12.91
CA SER A 142 -10.88 -14.02 11.47
C SER A 142 -11.48 -12.81 10.72
N PHE A 143 -11.22 -12.69 9.42
CA PHE A 143 -11.83 -11.64 8.60
C PHE A 143 -13.38 -11.64 8.69
N SER A 144 -14.01 -12.82 8.71
CA SER A 144 -15.46 -12.94 8.83
C SER A 144 -15.99 -12.45 10.19
N GLU A 145 -15.25 -12.69 11.27
CA GLU A 145 -15.60 -12.19 12.59
C GLU A 145 -15.40 -10.68 12.70
N LEU A 146 -14.36 -10.15 12.06
CA LEU A 146 -14.15 -8.71 11.95
C LEU A 146 -15.33 -8.04 11.22
N LEU A 147 -15.76 -8.55 10.07
CA LEU A 147 -16.89 -7.96 9.34
C LEU A 147 -18.17 -7.94 10.21
N LYS A 148 -18.43 -9.01 10.96
CA LYS A 148 -19.54 -9.06 11.92
C LYS A 148 -19.40 -8.01 13.02
N LEU A 149 -18.19 -7.83 13.58
CA LEU A 149 -17.90 -6.82 14.59
C LEU A 149 -18.18 -5.41 14.07
N LEU A 150 -17.81 -5.14 12.82
CA LEU A 150 -18.00 -3.85 12.15
C LEU A 150 -19.44 -3.64 11.65
N GLY A 151 -20.33 -4.63 11.79
CA GLY A 151 -21.71 -4.56 11.32
C GLY A 151 -21.86 -4.69 9.80
N ILE A 152 -20.84 -5.21 9.10
CA ILE A 152 -20.84 -5.38 7.64
C ILE A 152 -21.41 -6.75 7.29
N ASN A 153 -22.49 -6.77 6.53
CA ASN A 153 -23.11 -8.01 6.07
C ASN A 153 -22.53 -8.44 4.71
N MET A 154 -21.64 -9.43 4.74
CA MET A 154 -21.01 -9.98 3.54
C MET A 154 -21.12 -11.51 3.56
N LYS A 155 -21.48 -12.11 2.44
CA LYS A 155 -21.54 -13.58 2.30
C LYS A 155 -20.13 -14.18 2.30
N LYS A 156 -20.02 -15.47 2.57
CA LYS A 156 -18.71 -16.14 2.66
C LYS A 156 -18.02 -16.20 1.28
N GLU A 157 -18.81 -16.36 0.23
CA GLU A 157 -18.34 -16.40 -1.16
C GLU A 157 -17.73 -15.06 -1.56
N GLN A 158 -18.32 -13.94 -1.11
CA GLN A 158 -17.81 -12.58 -1.33
C GLN A 158 -16.52 -12.28 -0.54
N GLN A 159 -16.14 -13.12 0.42
CA GLN A 159 -14.90 -12.99 1.20
C GLN A 159 -13.78 -13.87 0.66
N THR A 160 -14.04 -14.63 -0.42
CA THR A 160 -13.16 -15.69 -0.93
C THR A 160 -12.64 -15.30 -2.30
N PHE A 161 -11.32 -15.39 -2.49
CA PHE A 161 -10.73 -15.19 -3.80
C PHE A 161 -10.99 -16.40 -4.68
N HIS A 162 -11.49 -16.16 -5.89
CA HIS A 162 -11.75 -17.19 -6.87
C HIS A 162 -10.81 -16.99 -8.07
N PRO A 163 -9.67 -17.70 -8.13
CA PRO A 163 -8.85 -17.66 -9.34
C PRO A 163 -9.62 -18.33 -10.47
N GLY A 164 -9.77 -17.65 -11.61
CA GLY A 164 -10.59 -18.16 -12.71
C GLY A 164 -10.75 -17.18 -13.86
N LEU A 165 -9.65 -16.53 -14.24
CA LEU A 165 -9.65 -15.53 -15.31
C LEU A 165 -9.46 -16.19 -16.67
N SER A 166 -10.36 -15.90 -17.60
CA SER A 166 -10.09 -16.14 -19.02
C SER A 166 -9.03 -15.16 -19.53
N LYS A 167 -8.49 -15.44 -20.71
CA LYS A 167 -7.62 -14.49 -21.41
C LYS A 167 -8.29 -13.12 -21.61
N ASN A 168 -9.59 -13.09 -21.89
CA ASN A 168 -10.28 -11.83 -22.15
C ASN A 168 -10.41 -11.01 -20.87
N ASP A 169 -10.76 -11.66 -19.76
CA ASP A 169 -10.83 -11.01 -18.45
C ASP A 169 -9.46 -10.43 -18.06
N ALA A 170 -8.37 -11.15 -18.35
CA ALA A 170 -7.03 -10.65 -18.11
C ALA A 170 -6.67 -9.40 -18.92
N LEU A 171 -7.08 -9.35 -20.19
CA LEU A 171 -6.88 -8.19 -21.04
C LEU A 171 -7.71 -7.01 -20.53
N GLU A 172 -8.94 -7.24 -20.11
CA GLU A 172 -9.83 -6.23 -19.54
C GLU A 172 -9.22 -5.64 -18.25
N VAL A 173 -8.79 -6.48 -17.31
CA VAL A 173 -8.12 -6.03 -16.08
C VAL A 173 -6.87 -5.21 -16.39
N LEU A 174 -6.03 -5.66 -17.33
CA LEU A 174 -4.83 -4.90 -17.72
C LEU A 174 -5.17 -3.57 -18.41
N GLU A 175 -6.24 -3.52 -19.20
CA GLU A 175 -6.72 -2.27 -19.83
C GLU A 175 -7.28 -1.30 -18.79
N ILE A 176 -8.04 -1.78 -17.80
CA ILE A 176 -8.52 -0.99 -16.67
C ILE A 176 -7.34 -0.40 -15.89
N MET A 177 -6.37 -1.23 -15.54
CA MET A 177 -5.16 -0.82 -14.83
C MET A 177 -4.24 0.07 -15.69
N GLY A 178 -4.36 0.01 -17.02
CA GLY A 178 -3.68 0.92 -17.94
C GLY A 178 -4.30 2.32 -18.01
N ASN A 179 -5.56 2.47 -17.59
CA ASN A 179 -6.28 3.75 -17.58
C ASN A 179 -6.11 4.56 -16.30
N THR A 180 -5.48 3.99 -15.26
CA THR A 180 -5.14 4.71 -14.03
C THR A 180 -4.13 5.82 -14.32
N GLU A 181 -4.10 6.88 -13.51
CA GLU A 181 -3.03 7.88 -13.57
C GLU A 181 -1.71 7.21 -13.15
N PRO A 182 -0.74 7.05 -14.07
CA PRO A 182 0.41 6.19 -13.83
C PRO A 182 1.42 6.87 -12.92
N ILE A 183 1.95 6.11 -11.95
CA ILE A 183 2.94 6.60 -11.00
C ILE A 183 4.27 6.97 -11.67
N ASP A 184 4.64 6.23 -12.72
CA ASP A 184 5.86 6.45 -13.49
C ASP A 184 5.71 5.90 -14.92
N ASP A 185 6.70 6.21 -15.79
CA ASP A 185 6.74 5.71 -17.17
C ASP A 185 6.83 4.17 -17.21
N LYS A 186 7.49 3.57 -16.21
CA LYS A 186 7.69 2.12 -16.12
C LYS A 186 6.37 1.37 -15.95
N TRP A 187 5.39 1.93 -15.22
CA TRP A 187 4.05 1.37 -15.14
C TRP A 187 3.39 1.25 -16.52
N ARG A 188 3.48 2.30 -17.35
CA ARG A 188 2.92 2.29 -18.71
C ARG A 188 3.60 1.22 -19.59
N GLU A 189 4.93 1.12 -19.48
CA GLU A 189 5.72 0.10 -20.18
C GLU A 189 5.34 -1.32 -19.76
N ASP A 190 5.17 -1.56 -18.45
CA ASP A 190 4.80 -2.86 -17.90
C ASP A 190 3.39 -3.27 -18.34
N ILE A 191 2.40 -2.39 -18.26
CA ILE A 191 1.04 -2.67 -18.76
C ILE A 191 1.07 -3.04 -20.25
N ALA A 192 1.83 -2.30 -21.07
CA ALA A 192 1.95 -2.60 -22.49
C ALA A 192 2.60 -3.98 -22.73
N ALA A 193 3.65 -4.31 -21.98
CA ALA A 193 4.32 -5.60 -22.05
C ALA A 193 3.41 -6.75 -21.58
N TYR A 194 2.65 -6.55 -20.51
CA TYR A 194 1.71 -7.56 -19.98
C TYR A 194 0.56 -7.82 -20.96
N LEU A 195 0.01 -6.76 -21.57
CA LEU A 195 -1.01 -6.89 -22.62
C LEU A 195 -0.48 -7.68 -23.82
N GLN A 196 0.76 -7.43 -24.24
CA GLN A 196 1.38 -8.21 -25.31
C GLN A 196 1.56 -9.68 -24.90
N TYR A 197 2.11 -9.93 -23.71
CA TYR A 197 2.35 -11.27 -23.21
C TYR A 197 1.05 -12.09 -23.12
N ALA A 198 -0.01 -11.52 -22.55
CA ALA A 198 -1.32 -12.17 -22.43
C ALA A 198 -1.95 -12.48 -23.81
N ARG A 199 -1.69 -11.65 -24.83
CA ARG A 199 -2.12 -11.91 -26.21
C ARG A 199 -1.40 -13.12 -26.81
N GLU A 200 -0.09 -13.22 -26.59
CA GLU A 200 0.78 -14.27 -27.16
C GLU A 200 0.69 -15.61 -26.41
N ASN A 201 0.34 -15.59 -25.12
CA ASN A 201 0.39 -16.76 -24.23
C ASN A 201 -0.98 -17.09 -23.62
N PRO A 202 -1.99 -17.52 -24.39
CA PRO A 202 -3.39 -17.60 -23.92
C PRO A 202 -3.65 -18.53 -22.72
N LYS A 203 -2.73 -19.43 -22.39
CA LYS A 203 -2.86 -20.41 -21.29
C LYS A 203 -2.03 -20.07 -20.05
N PHE A 204 -1.39 -18.90 -20.01
CA PHE A 204 -0.50 -18.55 -18.89
C PHE A 204 -1.22 -18.55 -17.54
N LEU A 205 -2.47 -18.10 -17.49
CA LEU A 205 -3.29 -18.09 -16.28
C LEU A 205 -3.75 -19.49 -15.88
N GLU A 206 -4.22 -20.31 -16.83
CA GLU A 206 -4.53 -21.73 -16.57
C GLU A 206 -3.32 -22.46 -15.95
N ASN A 207 -2.12 -22.21 -16.48
CA ASN A 207 -0.89 -22.81 -15.97
C ASN A 207 -0.51 -22.28 -14.58
N TYR A 208 -0.69 -20.97 -14.35
CA TYR A 208 -0.38 -20.35 -13.06
C TYR A 208 -1.39 -20.77 -11.99
N GLU A 209 -2.67 -20.90 -12.32
CA GLU A 209 -3.74 -21.36 -11.43
C GLU A 209 -3.40 -22.72 -10.80
N LEU A 210 -2.74 -23.61 -11.55
CA LEU A 210 -2.32 -24.93 -11.06
C LEU A 210 -1.23 -24.91 -9.99
N ILE A 211 -0.44 -23.83 -9.93
CA ILE A 211 0.74 -23.74 -9.04
C ILE A 211 0.67 -22.56 -8.07
N MET A 212 -0.34 -21.70 -8.20
CA MET A 212 -0.46 -20.49 -7.42
C MET A 212 -0.68 -20.78 -5.93
N PRO A 213 -0.14 -19.95 -5.02
CA PRO A 213 -0.31 -20.16 -3.59
C PRO A 213 -1.71 -19.70 -3.11
N HIS A 214 -2.71 -20.60 -3.13
CA HIS A 214 -4.13 -20.28 -2.83
C HIS A 214 -4.34 -19.52 -1.52
N GLN A 215 -3.69 -19.96 -0.44
CA GLN A 215 -3.84 -19.31 0.85
C GLN A 215 -3.23 -17.91 0.88
N ILE A 216 -2.17 -17.66 0.10
CA ILE A 216 -1.54 -16.34 -0.01
C ILE A 216 -2.48 -15.38 -0.73
N PHE A 217 -3.01 -15.75 -1.90
CA PHE A 217 -3.95 -14.91 -2.64
C PHE A 217 -5.24 -14.64 -1.85
N GLN A 218 -5.73 -15.63 -1.08
CA GLN A 218 -6.84 -15.43 -0.17
C GLN A 218 -6.56 -14.34 0.89
N ARG A 219 -5.32 -14.25 1.41
CA ARG A 219 -4.92 -13.19 2.34
C ARG A 219 -4.80 -11.85 1.64
N ILE A 220 -4.20 -11.79 0.45
CA ILE A 220 -4.09 -10.58 -0.35
C ILE A 220 -5.49 -9.98 -0.60
N TYR A 221 -6.41 -10.81 -1.08
CA TYR A 221 -7.79 -10.42 -1.34
C TYR A 221 -8.48 -9.78 -0.13
N GLN A 222 -8.43 -10.46 1.02
CA GLN A 222 -9.05 -9.96 2.25
C GLN A 222 -8.33 -8.71 2.79
N TYR A 223 -7.02 -8.59 2.58
CA TYR A 223 -6.26 -7.43 3.02
C TYR A 223 -6.59 -6.19 2.18
N ILE A 224 -6.67 -6.35 0.86
CA ILE A 224 -7.09 -5.28 -0.07
C ILE A 224 -8.50 -4.81 0.28
N MET A 225 -9.41 -5.74 0.58
CA MET A 225 -10.76 -5.41 1.04
C MET A 225 -10.74 -4.68 2.39
N TYR A 226 -10.00 -5.20 3.37
CA TYR A 226 -9.82 -4.58 4.69
C TYR A 226 -9.37 -3.12 4.58
N ARG A 227 -8.39 -2.88 3.70
CA ARG A 227 -7.77 -1.57 3.46
C ARG A 227 -8.76 -0.49 3.00
N GLN A 228 -9.95 -0.88 2.51
CA GLN A 228 -10.95 0.02 1.97
C GLN A 228 -12.31 -0.07 2.70
N LEU A 229 -12.42 -0.77 3.83
CA LEU A 229 -13.71 -0.94 4.51
C LEU A 229 -14.32 0.40 4.96
N GLU A 230 -13.49 1.42 5.25
CA GLU A 230 -13.99 2.76 5.59
C GLU A 230 -14.72 3.41 4.42
N LYS A 231 -14.42 3.02 3.18
CA LYS A 231 -15.05 3.55 1.97
C LYS A 231 -16.53 3.17 1.83
N LEU A 232 -17.02 2.21 2.60
CA LEU A 232 -18.44 1.85 2.61
C LEU A 232 -19.35 2.99 3.12
N SER A 233 -18.81 4.09 3.64
CA SER A 233 -19.55 5.33 3.89
C SER A 233 -19.98 6.04 2.61
N ASP A 234 -19.18 5.92 1.55
CA ASP A 234 -19.32 6.68 0.30
C ASP A 234 -19.62 5.80 -0.92
N TYR A 235 -19.34 4.49 -0.81
CA TYR A 235 -19.43 3.51 -1.88
C TYR A 235 -20.27 2.30 -1.46
N SER A 236 -20.84 1.60 -2.43
CA SER A 236 -21.60 0.37 -2.18
C SER A 236 -20.69 -0.82 -1.87
N LEU A 237 -21.26 -1.89 -1.31
CA LEU A 237 -20.54 -3.14 -1.14
C LEU A 237 -20.11 -3.74 -2.48
N ASP A 238 -20.93 -3.59 -3.53
CA ASP A 238 -20.60 -4.13 -4.86
C ASP A 238 -19.40 -3.38 -5.46
N ASP A 239 -19.31 -2.07 -5.29
CA ASP A 239 -18.15 -1.26 -5.70
C ASP A 239 -16.85 -1.73 -5.03
N LEU A 240 -16.92 -2.01 -3.72
CA LEU A 240 -15.78 -2.53 -2.95
C LEU A 240 -15.36 -3.93 -3.43
N LEU A 241 -16.32 -4.80 -3.77
CA LEU A 241 -16.03 -6.13 -4.29
C LEU A 241 -15.35 -6.05 -5.66
N ILE A 242 -15.87 -5.22 -6.57
CA ILE A 242 -15.28 -4.99 -7.89
C ILE A 242 -13.84 -4.46 -7.75
N TYR A 243 -13.62 -3.47 -6.89
CA TYR A 243 -12.28 -2.96 -6.59
C TYR A 243 -11.33 -4.06 -6.10
N THR A 244 -11.81 -4.91 -5.19
CA THR A 244 -11.01 -5.99 -4.59
C THR A 244 -10.67 -7.06 -5.61
N ASP A 245 -11.65 -7.45 -6.45
CA ASP A 245 -11.49 -8.42 -7.53
C ASP A 245 -10.45 -7.92 -8.53
N ILE A 246 -10.68 -6.76 -9.17
CA ILE A 246 -9.77 -6.18 -10.18
C ILE A 246 -8.35 -6.03 -9.63
N SER A 247 -8.22 -5.54 -8.39
CA SER A 247 -6.92 -5.36 -7.75
C SER A 247 -6.17 -6.68 -7.54
N THR A 248 -6.86 -7.69 -7.03
CA THR A 248 -6.26 -9.00 -6.77
C THR A 248 -5.98 -9.76 -8.07
N GLU A 249 -6.85 -9.62 -9.06
CA GLU A 249 -6.71 -10.17 -10.41
C GLU A 249 -5.52 -9.56 -11.15
N TYR A 250 -5.30 -8.24 -11.06
CA TYR A 250 -4.10 -7.61 -11.59
C TYR A 250 -2.83 -8.22 -10.96
N ILE A 251 -2.79 -8.36 -9.63
CA ILE A 251 -1.66 -8.97 -8.93
C ILE A 251 -1.44 -10.41 -9.40
N PHE A 252 -2.53 -11.17 -9.58
CA PHE A 252 -2.48 -12.54 -10.10
C PHE A 252 -1.89 -12.61 -11.51
N ILE A 253 -2.34 -11.72 -12.41
CA ILE A 253 -1.84 -11.62 -13.79
C ILE A 253 -0.36 -11.24 -13.79
N ALA A 254 0.01 -10.17 -13.07
CA ALA A 254 1.39 -9.70 -13.02
C ALA A 254 2.32 -10.79 -12.46
N ALA A 255 1.94 -11.44 -11.36
CA ALA A 255 2.72 -12.54 -10.78
C ALA A 255 2.85 -13.75 -11.72
N ALA A 256 1.80 -14.07 -12.49
CA ALA A 256 1.86 -15.14 -13.49
C ALA A 256 2.85 -14.84 -14.63
N ILE A 257 2.99 -13.56 -14.99
CA ILE A 257 3.87 -13.10 -16.09
C ILE A 257 5.32 -12.97 -15.61
N THR A 258 5.54 -12.36 -14.45
CA THR A 258 6.88 -12.03 -13.95
C THR A 258 7.50 -13.13 -13.11
N GLY A 259 6.69 -14.00 -12.50
CA GLY A 259 7.14 -14.94 -11.48
C GLY A 259 7.49 -14.28 -10.14
N ASP A 260 7.16 -12.99 -9.96
CA ASP A 260 7.51 -12.19 -8.78
C ASP A 260 6.25 -11.63 -8.12
N LEU A 261 5.64 -12.43 -7.24
CA LEU A 261 4.44 -12.04 -6.49
C LEU A 261 4.70 -10.87 -5.51
N PRO A 262 5.79 -10.84 -4.71
CA PRO A 262 6.09 -9.70 -3.86
C PRO A 262 6.16 -8.38 -4.63
N GLU A 263 6.84 -8.35 -5.77
CA GLU A 263 6.95 -7.13 -6.59
C GLU A 263 5.61 -6.75 -7.23
N ALA A 264 4.82 -7.72 -7.69
CA ALA A 264 3.47 -7.46 -8.23
C ALA A 264 2.56 -6.76 -7.20
N ILE A 265 2.57 -7.21 -5.94
CA ILE A 265 1.83 -6.57 -4.84
C ILE A 265 2.36 -5.16 -4.59
N ARG A 266 3.68 -5.03 -4.48
CA ARG A 266 4.35 -3.77 -4.13
C ARG A 266 4.05 -2.69 -5.15
N ARG A 267 4.18 -3.02 -6.44
CA ARG A 267 3.88 -2.11 -7.56
C ARG A 267 2.39 -1.78 -7.67
N TRP A 268 1.50 -2.76 -7.45
CA TRP A 268 0.07 -2.47 -7.36
C TRP A 268 -0.23 -1.45 -6.25
N SER A 269 0.36 -1.64 -5.07
CA SER A 269 0.16 -0.73 -3.93
C SER A 269 0.68 0.67 -4.22
N GLU A 270 1.88 0.81 -4.77
CA GLU A 270 2.40 2.10 -5.21
C GLU A 270 1.45 2.81 -6.19
N GLN A 271 0.97 2.08 -7.19
CA GLN A 271 0.11 2.63 -8.23
C GLN A 271 -1.30 2.99 -7.72
N ILE A 272 -1.90 2.14 -6.89
CA ILE A 272 -3.31 2.23 -6.52
C ILE A 272 -3.46 2.73 -5.09
N GLU A 273 -2.93 2.00 -4.11
CA GLU A 273 -3.22 2.21 -2.69
C GLU A 273 -2.89 3.64 -2.21
N TYR A 274 -1.85 4.24 -2.78
CA TYR A 274 -1.36 5.58 -2.43
C TYR A 274 -1.84 6.69 -3.37
N CYS A 275 -2.70 6.38 -4.36
CA CYS A 275 -3.30 7.37 -5.25
C CYS A 275 -4.83 7.42 -5.04
N PRO A 276 -5.35 8.42 -4.29
CA PRO A 276 -6.78 8.57 -4.03
C PRO A 276 -7.63 8.61 -5.30
N GLU A 277 -7.12 9.21 -6.38
CA GLU A 277 -7.79 9.30 -7.67
C GLU A 277 -7.94 7.93 -8.32
N ASN A 278 -6.89 7.09 -8.28
CA ASN A 278 -6.93 5.73 -8.82
C ASN A 278 -7.85 4.83 -7.97
N VAL A 279 -7.80 4.94 -6.65
CA VAL A 279 -8.75 4.23 -5.75
C VAL A 279 -10.19 4.63 -6.10
N ALA A 280 -10.45 5.94 -6.21
CA ALA A 280 -11.79 6.44 -6.53
C ALA A 280 -12.25 6.06 -7.94
N MET A 281 -11.32 5.91 -8.91
CA MET A 281 -11.62 5.43 -10.25
C MET A 281 -12.13 3.98 -10.21
N LEU A 282 -11.39 3.10 -9.52
CA LEU A 282 -11.71 1.68 -9.44
C LEU A 282 -12.97 1.40 -8.60
N LEU A 283 -13.25 2.21 -7.56
CA LEU A 283 -14.48 2.12 -6.76
C LEU A 283 -15.73 2.70 -7.46
N LYS A 284 -15.64 3.20 -8.69
CA LYS A 284 -16.78 3.77 -9.44
C LYS A 284 -17.12 2.97 -10.71
N MET A 285 -16.57 1.77 -10.83
CA MET A 285 -16.68 0.94 -12.03
C MET A 285 -18.03 0.24 -12.16
#